data_AF-A0A085U000-F1
#
_entry.id   AF-A0A085U000-F1
#
_cell.length_a   1.000
_cell.length_b   1.000
_cell.length_c   1.000
_cell.angle_alpha   90.00
_cell.angle_beta   90.00
_cell.angle_gamma   90.00
#
_symmetry.space_group_name_H-M   'P 1'
#
loop_
_entity.id
_entity.type
_entity.pdbx_description
1 polymer ?
#
loop_
_entity_poly.entity_id
_entity_poly.type
_entity_poly.pdbx_seq_one_letter_code
_entity_poly.pdbx_strand_id
1 'polypeptide(L)'
;MSHRPAALLLLSFLLFPAAACTAEEPAGEAVWSNACSGCHADTAEIREAIPKADDENGRAKLETFLTRHHAPDEADRAAVIDWLIAQTNP
;
A
#
# COMPACT_ATOMS: atom_id res chain seq x y z
N MET A 1 -24.68 -16.90 62.34
CA MET A 1 -23.52 -16.01 62.15
C MET A 1 -22.63 -16.62 61.08
N SER A 2 -22.34 -15.81 60.06
CA SER A 2 -21.19 -15.89 59.15
C SER A 2 -21.14 -16.95 58.04
N HIS A 3 -21.11 -16.40 56.83
CA HIS A 3 -20.95 -17.00 55.50
C HIS A 3 -19.61 -17.70 55.29
N ARG A 4 -19.55 -18.58 54.26
CA ARG A 4 -18.64 -18.40 53.10
C ARG A 4 -18.82 -19.44 51.98
N PRO A 5 -19.14 -19.01 50.75
CA PRO A 5 -19.10 -19.87 49.55
C PRO A 5 -17.68 -19.91 48.97
N ALA A 6 -17.09 -21.10 48.81
CA ALA A 6 -15.79 -21.28 48.17
C ALA A 6 -15.95 -21.51 46.65
N ALA A 7 -15.93 -20.40 45.94
CA ALA A 7 -15.39 -20.17 44.60
C ALA A 7 -15.27 -21.38 43.63
N LEU A 8 -16.27 -21.54 42.76
CA LEU A 8 -16.02 -21.98 41.39
C LEU A 8 -15.40 -20.80 40.63
N LEU A 9 -14.08 -20.80 40.48
CA LEU A 9 -13.38 -19.91 39.56
C LEU A 9 -13.54 -20.46 38.13
N LEU A 10 -14.65 -20.06 37.50
CA LEU A 10 -14.85 -20.13 36.06
C LEU A 10 -13.75 -19.31 35.38
N LEU A 11 -12.76 -20.01 34.83
CA LEU A 11 -11.74 -19.46 33.96
C LEU A 11 -12.40 -19.01 32.65
N SER A 12 -13.03 -17.84 32.67
CA SER A 12 -13.57 -17.17 31.48
C SER A 12 -12.39 -16.59 30.72
N PHE A 13 -11.81 -17.41 29.84
CA PHE A 13 -10.84 -16.96 28.86
C PHE A 13 -11.54 -15.92 27.97
N LEU A 14 -11.28 -14.65 28.25
CA LEU A 14 -11.73 -13.53 27.45
C LEU A 14 -11.16 -13.70 26.04
N LEU A 15 -12.01 -14.15 25.12
CA LEU A 15 -11.81 -13.99 23.68
C LEU A 15 -11.77 -12.48 23.41
N PHE A 16 -10.57 -11.90 23.46
CA PHE A 16 -10.33 -10.60 22.86
C PHE A 16 -10.26 -10.82 21.34
N PRO A 17 -11.17 -10.23 20.55
CA PRO A 17 -10.97 -10.19 19.11
C PRO A 17 -9.74 -9.30 18.89
N ALA A 18 -8.64 -9.89 18.43
CA ALA A 18 -7.56 -9.11 17.87
C ALA A 18 -8.13 -8.41 16.64
N ALA A 19 -8.47 -7.13 16.78
CA ALA A 19 -8.73 -6.27 15.64
C ALA A 19 -7.44 -6.26 14.82
N ALA A 20 -7.41 -7.04 13.74
CA ALA A 20 -6.38 -6.93 12.74
C ALA A 20 -6.48 -5.51 12.18
N CYS A 21 -5.57 -4.63 12.58
CA CYS A 21 -5.33 -3.39 11.88
C CYS A 21 -4.82 -3.78 10.49
N THR A 22 -5.73 -3.94 9.53
CA THR A 22 -5.37 -3.97 8.12
C THR A 22 -4.88 -2.56 7.81
N ALA A 23 -3.56 -2.38 7.74
CA ALA A 23 -3.02 -1.16 7.14
C ALA A 23 -3.60 -1.08 5.73
N GLU A 24 -4.26 0.04 5.42
CA GLU A 24 -4.84 0.25 4.10
C GLU A 24 -3.70 0.41 3.10
N GLU A 25 -3.72 -0.36 2.01
CA GLU A 25 -2.70 -0.25 0.96
C GLU A 25 -2.71 1.16 0.38
N PRO A 26 -1.53 1.77 0.13
CA PRO A 26 -1.47 3.12 -0.38
C PRO A 26 -2.14 3.22 -1.75
N ALA A 27 -2.97 4.25 -1.94
CA ALA A 27 -3.56 4.54 -3.25
C ALA A 27 -2.47 5.13 -4.18
N GLY A 28 -2.25 4.53 -5.34
CA GLY A 28 -1.20 4.98 -6.28
C GLY A 28 -1.34 6.44 -6.73
N GLU A 29 -2.57 6.95 -6.88
CA GLU A 29 -2.83 8.37 -7.14
C GLU A 29 -2.34 9.29 -6.01
N ALA A 30 -2.49 8.85 -4.75
CA ALA A 30 -2.02 9.61 -3.60
C ALA A 30 -0.48 9.64 -3.56
N VAL A 31 0.17 8.52 -3.89
CA VAL A 31 1.64 8.46 -4.02
C VAL A 31 2.11 9.41 -5.13
N TRP A 32 1.47 9.39 -6.31
CA TRP A 32 1.75 10.34 -7.40
C TRP A 32 1.61 11.80 -6.94
N SER A 33 0.47 12.12 -6.32
CA SER A 33 0.19 13.48 -5.85
C SER A 33 1.24 13.97 -4.83
N ASN A 34 1.76 13.08 -3.98
CA ASN A 34 2.72 13.45 -2.94
C ASN A 34 4.17 13.50 -3.43
N ALA A 35 4.55 12.57 -4.32
CA ALA A 35 5.96 12.30 -4.61
C ALA A 35 6.38 12.69 -6.04
N CYS A 36 5.45 12.79 -6.99
CA CYS A 36 5.75 12.94 -8.41
C CYS A 36 5.22 14.26 -9.00
N SER A 37 4.04 14.69 -8.54
CA SER A 37 3.29 15.83 -9.09
C SER A 37 4.04 17.17 -9.06
N GLY A 38 5.01 17.32 -8.14
CA GLY A 38 5.83 18.52 -8.03
C GLY A 38 6.75 18.77 -9.24
N CYS A 39 7.14 17.71 -9.95
CA CYS A 39 7.96 17.79 -11.17
C CYS A 39 7.19 17.39 -12.43
N HIS A 40 6.18 16.51 -12.29
CA HIS A 40 5.37 16.01 -13.38
C HIS A 40 3.92 16.44 -13.16
N ALA A 41 3.48 17.50 -13.84
CA ALA A 41 2.14 18.03 -13.64
C ALA A 41 1.05 17.05 -14.10
N ASP A 42 1.34 16.25 -15.13
CA ASP A 42 0.43 15.28 -15.70
C ASP A 42 1.20 14.01 -16.15
N THR A 43 0.61 12.84 -15.91
CA THR A 43 1.10 11.56 -16.42
C THR A 43 1.20 11.52 -17.95
N ALA A 44 0.39 12.30 -18.66
CA ALA A 44 0.44 12.41 -20.12
C ALA A 44 1.82 12.89 -20.63
N GLU A 45 2.54 13.70 -19.84
CA GLU A 45 3.87 14.22 -20.19
C GLU A 45 4.95 13.13 -20.20
N ILE A 46 4.76 12.09 -19.40
CA ILE A 46 5.70 10.98 -19.23
C ILE A 46 5.17 9.67 -19.80
N ARG A 47 4.03 9.68 -20.50
CA ARG A 47 3.34 8.46 -20.95
C ARG A 47 4.24 7.48 -21.70
N GLU A 48 5.11 7.98 -22.57
CA GLU A 48 6.04 7.14 -23.35
C GLU A 48 7.14 6.48 -22.51
N ALA A 49 7.37 6.96 -21.28
CA ALA A 49 8.29 6.38 -20.32
C ALA A 49 7.60 5.36 -19.38
N ILE A 50 6.27 5.30 -19.38
CA ILE A 50 5.51 4.32 -18.58
C ILE A 50 5.41 3.02 -19.40
N PRO A 51 5.82 1.87 -18.83
CA PRO A 51 5.72 0.59 -19.52
C PRO A 51 4.26 0.18 -19.72
N LYS A 52 4.00 -0.61 -20.76
CA LYS A 52 2.69 -1.24 -20.95
C LYS A 52 2.44 -2.30 -19.88
N ALA A 53 1.17 -2.66 -19.68
CA ALA A 53 0.77 -3.63 -18.66
C ALA A 53 1.41 -5.02 -18.82
N ASP A 54 1.73 -5.43 -20.05
CA ASP A 54 2.36 -6.71 -20.37
C ASP A 54 3.90 -6.63 -20.47
N ASP A 55 4.50 -5.45 -20.29
CA ASP A 55 5.95 -5.27 -20.34
C ASP A 55 6.59 -5.47 -18.95
N GLU A 56 6.79 -6.73 -18.58
CA GLU A 56 7.43 -7.12 -17.31
C GLU A 56 8.83 -6.52 -17.14
N ASN A 57 9.60 -6.43 -18.22
CA ASN A 57 10.95 -5.86 -18.20
C ASN A 57 10.92 -4.34 -18.00
N GLY A 58 9.98 -3.66 -18.66
CA GLY A 58 9.70 -2.25 -18.46
C GLY A 58 9.27 -1.96 -17.02
N ARG A 59 8.38 -2.79 -16.46
CA ARG A 59 7.98 -2.70 -15.05
C ARG A 59 9.18 -2.82 -14.11
N ALA A 60 10.03 -3.82 -14.29
CA ALA A 60 11.21 -4.02 -13.44
C ALA A 60 12.21 -2.85 -13.52
N LYS A 61 12.37 -2.24 -14.70
CA LYS A 61 13.19 -1.03 -14.89
C LYS A 61 12.59 0.16 -14.18
N LEU A 62 11.28 0.38 -14.31
CA LEU A 62 10.57 1.44 -13.62
C LEU A 62 10.66 1.27 -12.10
N GLU A 63 10.50 0.04 -11.61
CA GLU A 63 10.68 -0.27 -10.20
C GLU A 63 12.09 0.11 -9.71
N THR A 64 13.12 -0.33 -10.42
CA THR A 64 14.52 0.00 -10.08
C THR A 64 14.74 1.51 -10.08
N PHE A 65 14.18 2.24 -11.05
CA PHE A 65 14.30 3.69 -11.14
C PHE A 65 13.69 4.40 -9.93
N LEU A 66 12.45 4.02 -9.55
CA LEU A 66 11.72 4.65 -8.46
C LEU A 66 12.38 4.44 -7.09
N THR A 67 13.12 3.34 -6.88
CA THR A 67 13.93 3.21 -5.65
C THR A 67 14.90 4.37 -5.41
N ARG A 68 15.30 5.08 -6.48
CA ARG A 68 16.23 6.23 -6.44
C ARG A 68 15.57 7.54 -6.88
N HIS A 69 14.34 7.50 -7.36
CA HIS A 69 13.64 8.63 -7.95
C HIS A 69 12.19 8.68 -7.44
N HIS A 70 12.05 8.84 -6.12
CA HIS A 70 10.78 8.88 -5.40
C HIS A 70 10.07 7.52 -5.32
N ALA A 71 9.49 7.21 -4.14
CA ALA A 71 8.99 5.89 -3.72
C ALA A 71 10.09 4.82 -3.42
N PRO A 72 10.96 5.06 -2.41
CA PRO A 72 11.89 4.04 -1.91
C PRO A 72 11.17 2.92 -1.14
N ASP A 73 10.00 3.23 -0.55
CA ASP A 73 9.14 2.24 0.08
C ASP A 73 8.55 1.29 -0.96
N GLU A 74 8.50 -0.01 -0.64
CA GLU A 74 8.04 -1.04 -1.57
C GLU A 74 6.55 -0.97 -1.86
N ALA A 75 5.72 -0.71 -0.85
CA ALA A 75 4.27 -0.64 -1.01
C ALA A 75 3.87 0.60 -1.83
N ASP A 76 4.42 1.77 -1.50
CA ASP A 76 4.18 3.00 -2.27
C ASP A 76 4.63 2.86 -3.73
N ARG A 77 5.78 2.21 -3.94
CA ARG A 77 6.33 2.00 -5.29
C ARG A 77 5.46 1.06 -6.10
N ALA A 78 5.04 -0.07 -5.53
CA ALA A 78 4.13 -0.98 -6.19
C ALA A 78 2.82 -0.27 -6.57
N ALA A 79 2.23 0.47 -5.62
CA ALA A 79 0.99 1.19 -5.82
C ALA A 79 1.07 2.24 -6.95
N VAL A 80 2.14 3.06 -6.98
CA VAL A 80 2.28 4.09 -8.02
C VAL A 80 2.58 3.49 -9.38
N ILE A 81 3.34 2.39 -9.47
CA ILE A 81 3.60 1.70 -10.73
C ILE A 81 2.30 1.14 -11.32
N ASP A 82 1.51 0.45 -10.51
CA ASP A 82 0.24 -0.14 -10.96
C ASP A 82 -0.72 0.96 -11.45
N TRP A 83 -0.81 2.05 -10.70
CA TRP A 83 -1.63 3.19 -11.08
C TRP A 83 -1.15 3.89 -12.36
N LEU A 84 0.17 4.10 -12.53
CA LEU A 84 0.76 4.70 -13.74
C LEU A 84 0.50 3.83 -14.97
N ILE A 85 0.69 2.51 -14.87
CA ILE A 85 0.42 1.58 -15.96
C ILE A 85 -1.06 1.64 -16.35
N ALA A 86 -1.97 1.74 -15.38
CA ALA A 86 -3.40 1.89 -15.66
C ALA A 86 -3.73 3.17 -16.46
N GLN A 87 -2.95 4.26 -16.32
CA GLN A 87 -3.13 5.48 -17.11
C GLN A 87 -2.75 5.33 -18.59
N THR A 88 -2.05 4.25 -18.96
CA THR A 88 -1.63 3.99 -20.34
C THR A 88 -2.62 3.12 -21.12
N ASN A 89 -3.60 2.53 -20.45
CA ASN A 89 -4.64 1.71 -21.06
C ASN A 89 -5.95 2.53 -21.14
N PRO A 90 -6.38 2.98 -22.33
CA PRO A 90 -7.63 3.72 -22.50
C PRO A 90 -8.88 2.86 -22.29
#